data_AF-A0A543K3U9-F1
#
_entry.id   AF-A0A543K3U9-F1
#
_cell.length_a   1.000
_cell.length_b   1.000
_cell.length_c   1.000
_cell.angle_alpha   90.00
_cell.angle_beta   90.00
_cell.angle_gamma   90.00
#
_symmetry.space_group_name_H-M   'P 1'
#
loop_
_entity.id
_entity.type
_entity.pdbx_description
1 polymer ?
#
loop_
_entity_poly.entity_id
_entity_poly.type
_entity_poly.pdbx_seq_one_letter_code
_entity_poly.pdbx_strand_id
1 'polypeptide(L)'
;MSATTILNTAPLGALIRYTDHTPKPPARFTRKLAAWERSNGVGRLVKKEPPRVYATWTAPASFTLHEGNFASDGVILVTIMRSHSAESQLTFEVAEEPKPGQVRVLLDFGGNTELLHLAQSVTAADLWIAKEGYSNARLEIVGEDSDGAGGVDRAA
;
A
#
# COMPACT_ATOMS: atom_id res chain seq x y z
N MET A 1 -11.45 -10.56 -6.16
CA MET A 1 -10.39 -11.26 -5.38
C MET A 1 -10.63 -11.08 -3.89
N SER A 2 -10.08 -11.95 -3.03
CA SER A 2 -10.13 -11.77 -1.56
C SER A 2 -8.95 -10.95 -1.04
N ALA A 3 -9.02 -10.50 0.21
CA ALA A 3 -7.90 -9.79 0.86
C ALA A 3 -6.62 -10.66 0.92
N THR A 4 -6.77 -11.96 1.19
CA THR A 4 -5.64 -12.91 1.21
C THR A 4 -4.98 -13.02 -0.17
N THR A 5 -5.76 -13.00 -1.27
CA THR A 5 -5.18 -12.96 -2.62
C THR A 5 -4.33 -11.71 -2.82
N ILE A 6 -4.82 -10.52 -2.44
CA ILE A 6 -4.04 -9.27 -2.54
C ILE A 6 -2.73 -9.35 -1.74
N LEU A 7 -2.78 -9.86 -0.50
CA LEU A 7 -1.60 -10.06 0.33
C LEU A 7 -0.55 -10.93 -0.35
N ASN A 8 -0.97 -12.00 -1.03
CA ASN A 8 -0.06 -12.96 -1.63
C ASN A 8 0.47 -12.53 -3.00
N THR A 9 -0.34 -11.84 -3.82
CA THR A 9 -0.01 -11.67 -5.25
C THR A 9 0.17 -10.23 -5.69
N ALA A 10 -0.48 -9.24 -5.04
CA ALA A 10 -0.41 -7.86 -5.54
C ALA A 10 0.93 -7.21 -5.16
N PRO A 11 1.69 -6.62 -6.11
CA PRO A 11 2.95 -5.96 -5.77
C PRO A 11 2.73 -4.66 -4.99
N LEU A 12 3.67 -4.28 -4.12
CA LEU A 12 3.67 -2.94 -3.52
C LEU A 12 3.64 -1.89 -4.65
N GLY A 13 2.81 -0.86 -4.48
CA GLY A 13 2.57 0.20 -5.48
C GLY A 13 1.38 -0.07 -6.40
N ALA A 14 0.80 -1.28 -6.38
CA ALA A 14 -0.42 -1.57 -7.13
C ALA A 14 -1.60 -0.71 -6.66
N LEU A 15 -2.44 -0.30 -7.60
CA LEU A 15 -3.69 0.38 -7.31
C LEU A 15 -4.78 -0.67 -7.06
N ILE A 16 -5.31 -0.69 -5.85
CA ILE A 16 -6.30 -1.69 -5.42
C ILE A 16 -7.67 -1.03 -5.30
N ARG A 17 -8.66 -1.59 -5.98
CA ARG A 17 -10.08 -1.31 -5.74
C ARG A 17 -10.61 -2.23 -4.65
N TYR A 18 -11.52 -1.72 -3.83
CA TYR A 18 -12.29 -2.54 -2.89
C TYR A 18 -13.77 -2.14 -2.93
N THR A 19 -14.66 -3.10 -2.73
CA THR A 19 -16.12 -2.90 -2.76
C THR A 19 -16.86 -3.94 -1.94
N ASP A 20 -18.00 -3.55 -1.37
CA ASP A 20 -19.01 -4.45 -0.81
C ASP A 20 -20.15 -4.75 -1.80
N HIS A 21 -20.02 -4.33 -3.06
CA HIS A 21 -20.99 -4.43 -4.16
C HIS A 21 -22.31 -3.69 -3.94
N THR A 22 -22.43 -2.86 -2.91
CA THR A 22 -23.62 -2.05 -2.72
C THR A 22 -23.63 -0.86 -3.68
N PRO A 23 -24.80 -0.44 -4.21
CA PRO A 23 -24.87 0.69 -5.14
C PRO A 23 -24.57 2.02 -4.44
N LYS A 24 -23.83 2.90 -5.12
CA LYS A 24 -23.47 4.22 -4.60
C LYS A 24 -24.72 5.06 -4.27
N PRO A 25 -24.89 5.51 -3.01
CA PRO A 25 -26.01 6.37 -2.64
C PRO A 25 -25.96 7.73 -3.36
N PRO A 26 -27.12 8.34 -3.68
CA PRO A 26 -27.17 9.71 -4.18
C PRO A 26 -26.46 10.70 -3.24
N ALA A 27 -25.75 11.68 -3.81
CA ALA A 27 -24.88 12.60 -3.07
C ALA A 27 -25.58 13.40 -1.95
N ARG A 28 -26.88 13.67 -2.10
CA ARG A 28 -27.69 14.35 -1.06
C ARG A 28 -27.78 13.57 0.26
N PHE A 29 -27.57 12.25 0.24
CA PHE A 29 -27.59 11.42 1.44
C PHE A 29 -26.19 11.29 2.05
N THR A 30 -25.64 12.41 2.50
CA THR A 30 -24.25 12.55 2.98
C THR A 30 -23.82 11.46 3.97
N ARG A 31 -24.66 11.11 4.96
CA ARG A 31 -24.38 10.03 5.93
C ARG A 31 -24.31 8.64 5.27
N LYS A 32 -25.22 8.34 4.35
CA LYS A 32 -25.22 7.06 3.63
C LYS A 32 -24.03 6.97 2.68
N LEU A 33 -23.74 8.06 1.98
CA LEU A 33 -22.58 8.15 1.09
C LEU A 33 -21.28 7.95 1.88
N ALA A 34 -21.09 8.65 3.00
CA ALA A 34 -19.90 8.48 3.83
C ALA A 34 -19.78 7.06 4.40
N ALA A 35 -20.89 6.38 4.70
CA ALA A 35 -20.87 4.97 5.10
C ALA A 35 -20.44 4.07 3.94
N TRP A 36 -20.97 4.31 2.74
CA TRP A 36 -20.63 3.57 1.52
C TRP A 36 -19.15 3.73 1.14
N GLU A 37 -18.58 4.93 1.26
CA GLU A 37 -17.16 5.21 0.96
C GLU A 37 -16.17 4.48 1.89
N ARG A 38 -16.63 4.03 3.08
CA ARG A 38 -15.78 3.22 3.98
C ARG A 38 -15.56 1.79 3.48
N SER A 39 -16.49 1.26 2.68
CA SER A 39 -16.45 -0.09 2.13
C SER A 39 -16.29 -0.13 0.62
N ASN A 40 -16.26 1.04 -0.04
CA ASN A 40 -16.09 1.17 -1.48
C ASN A 40 -15.08 2.28 -1.80
N GLY A 41 -13.98 1.92 -2.43
CA GLY A 41 -12.93 2.88 -2.75
C GLY A 41 -11.77 2.30 -3.53
N VAL A 42 -10.71 3.10 -3.61
CA VAL A 42 -9.48 2.76 -4.32
C VAL A 42 -8.30 3.38 -3.59
N GLY A 43 -7.20 2.64 -3.50
CA GLY A 43 -5.97 3.18 -2.94
C GLY A 43 -4.76 2.37 -3.37
N ARG A 44 -3.58 2.96 -3.21
CA ARG A 44 -2.32 2.33 -3.57
C ARG A 44 -1.82 1.47 -2.46
N LEU A 45 -1.47 0.23 -2.78
CA LEU A 45 -0.91 -0.71 -1.84
C LEU A 45 0.46 -0.24 -1.39
N VAL A 46 0.55 0.25 -0.16
CA VAL A 46 1.79 0.83 0.37
C VAL A 46 2.44 -0.01 1.45
N LYS A 47 1.70 -0.91 2.09
CA LYS A 47 2.24 -1.75 3.15
C LYS A 47 1.53 -3.09 3.19
N LYS A 48 2.28 -4.15 3.50
CA LYS A 48 1.76 -5.46 3.88
C LYS A 48 2.38 -5.84 5.22
N GLU A 49 1.57 -6.42 6.09
CA GLU A 49 1.97 -6.82 7.44
C GLU A 49 1.59 -8.29 7.65
N PRO A 50 2.54 -9.12 8.10
CA PRO A 50 2.25 -10.51 8.45
C PRO A 50 1.35 -10.56 9.70
N PRO A 51 0.78 -11.74 10.02
CA PRO A 51 0.08 -11.90 11.29
C PRO A 51 0.99 -11.56 12.46
N ARG A 52 0.46 -10.84 13.45
CA ARG A 52 1.23 -10.40 14.61
C ARG A 52 0.64 -10.98 15.88
N VAL A 53 1.46 -11.75 16.60
CA VAL A 53 1.08 -12.35 17.88
C VAL A 53 1.20 -11.31 19.00
N TYR A 54 0.12 -11.12 19.75
CA TYR A 54 0.10 -10.37 21.01
C TYR A 54 -0.18 -11.35 22.16
N ALA A 55 0.00 -10.89 23.41
CA ALA A 55 -0.12 -11.74 24.59
C ALA A 55 -1.47 -12.46 24.73
N THR A 56 -2.57 -11.85 24.23
CA THR A 56 -3.94 -12.37 24.40
C THR A 56 -4.65 -12.66 23.07
N TRP A 57 -4.07 -12.29 21.93
CA TRP A 57 -4.69 -12.49 20.62
C TRP A 57 -3.66 -12.39 19.49
N THR A 58 -4.00 -12.90 18.30
CA THR A 58 -3.18 -12.76 17.09
C THR A 58 -3.88 -11.85 16.10
N ALA A 59 -3.24 -10.75 15.73
CA ALA A 59 -3.70 -9.95 14.60
C ALA A 59 -3.55 -10.73 13.30
N PRO A 60 -4.60 -10.82 12.47
CA PRO A 60 -4.47 -11.40 11.13
C PRO A 60 -3.52 -10.54 10.30
N ALA A 61 -2.98 -11.13 9.23
CA ALA A 61 -2.23 -10.38 8.23
C ALA A 61 -3.10 -9.22 7.70
N SER A 62 -2.47 -8.12 7.32
CA SER A 62 -3.19 -6.97 6.79
C SER A 62 -2.38 -6.23 5.74
N PHE A 63 -3.06 -5.46 4.91
CA PHE A 63 -2.41 -4.53 4.01
C PHE A 63 -3.00 -3.14 4.15
N THR A 64 -2.22 -2.12 3.84
CA THR A 64 -2.62 -0.72 3.93
C THR A 64 -2.61 -0.08 2.55
N LEU A 65 -3.69 0.62 2.25
CA LEU A 65 -3.88 1.40 1.04
C LEU A 65 -3.75 2.89 1.35
N HIS A 66 -3.01 3.62 0.52
CA HIS A 66 -3.04 5.08 0.46
C HIS A 66 -4.13 5.53 -0.52
N GLU A 67 -5.21 6.11 0.00
CA GLU A 67 -6.38 6.52 -0.79
C GLU A 67 -6.27 7.94 -1.33
N GLY A 68 -5.36 8.74 -0.77
CA GLY A 68 -5.11 10.11 -1.22
C GLY A 68 -4.64 11.02 -0.10
N ASN A 69 -4.33 12.26 -0.48
CA ASN A 69 -3.92 13.32 0.43
C ASN A 69 -4.92 14.46 0.37
N PHE A 70 -5.30 14.99 1.53
CA PHE A 70 -5.93 16.29 1.65
C PHE A 70 -4.82 17.33 1.88
N ALA A 71 -4.71 18.31 0.98
CA ALA A 71 -3.64 19.30 1.00
C ALA A 71 -4.18 20.72 0.80
N SER A 72 -3.49 21.71 1.37
CA SER A 72 -3.72 23.14 1.18
C SER A 72 -2.38 23.83 0.93
N ASP A 73 -2.29 24.71 -0.07
CA ASP A 73 -1.06 25.45 -0.42
C ASP A 73 0.20 24.58 -0.58
N GLY A 74 0.03 23.38 -1.13
CA GLY A 74 1.12 22.42 -1.34
C GLY A 74 1.54 21.64 -0.08
N VAL A 75 0.92 21.90 1.08
CA VAL A 75 1.15 21.18 2.33
C VAL A 75 0.10 20.08 2.48
N ILE A 76 0.54 18.83 2.66
CA ILE A 76 -0.34 17.71 2.98
C ILE A 76 -0.80 17.86 4.44
N LEU A 77 -2.09 18.09 4.64
CA LEU A 77 -2.71 18.22 5.96
C LEU A 77 -3.13 16.87 6.51
N VAL A 78 -3.64 15.99 5.65
CA VAL A 78 -4.08 14.63 6.03
C VAL A 78 -3.76 13.65 4.91
N THR A 79 -3.22 12.50 5.28
CA THR A 79 -3.09 11.33 4.40
C THR A 79 -4.14 10.30 4.77
N ILE A 80 -4.92 9.86 3.79
CA ILE A 80 -5.97 8.85 3.99
C ILE A 80 -5.35 7.48 3.77
N MET A 81 -5.14 6.77 4.87
CA MET A 81 -4.65 5.39 4.88
C MET A 81 -5.77 4.47 5.33
N ARG A 82 -5.97 3.35 4.64
CA ARG A 82 -6.94 2.33 5.02
C ARG A 82 -6.29 0.96 5.10
N SER A 83 -6.38 0.33 6.26
CA SER A 83 -5.91 -1.03 6.46
C SER A 83 -7.05 -2.03 6.31
N HIS A 84 -6.78 -3.12 5.59
CA HIS A 84 -7.68 -4.25 5.44
C HIS A 84 -7.04 -5.52 6.00
N SER A 85 -7.76 -6.21 6.87
CA SER A 85 -7.39 -7.55 7.35
C SER A 85 -7.53 -8.58 6.23
N ALA A 86 -6.72 -9.64 6.28
CA ALA A 86 -6.85 -10.85 5.47
C ALA A 86 -8.25 -11.49 5.56
N GLU A 87 -8.96 -11.24 6.66
CA GLU A 87 -10.31 -11.72 6.97
C GLU A 87 -11.42 -10.80 6.45
N SER A 88 -11.06 -9.70 5.77
CA SER A 88 -12.03 -8.77 5.18
C SER A 88 -12.98 -9.50 4.23
N GLN A 89 -14.28 -9.23 4.38
CA GLN A 89 -15.34 -9.76 3.53
C GLN A 89 -15.56 -8.93 2.24
N LEU A 90 -14.77 -7.86 2.04
CA LEU A 90 -14.84 -7.05 0.83
C LEU A 90 -14.24 -7.80 -0.37
N THR A 91 -14.68 -7.40 -1.56
CA THR A 91 -14.06 -7.85 -2.81
C THR A 91 -13.03 -6.84 -3.27
N PHE A 92 -11.90 -7.35 -3.74
CA PHE A 92 -10.77 -6.56 -4.22
C PHE A 92 -10.44 -6.81 -5.68
N GLU A 93 -9.83 -5.82 -6.32
CA GLU A 93 -9.35 -5.85 -7.71
C GLU A 93 -8.00 -5.12 -7.77
N VAL A 94 -7.03 -5.69 -8.50
CA VAL A 94 -5.80 -4.98 -8.88
C VAL A 94 -6.14 -4.18 -10.14
N ALA A 95 -6.39 -2.89 -9.97
CA ALA A 95 -6.80 -2.00 -11.05
C ALA A 95 -5.62 -1.50 -11.89
N GLU A 96 -4.42 -1.41 -11.29
CA GLU A 96 -3.18 -1.04 -11.96
C GLU A 96 -2.01 -1.70 -11.21
N GLU A 97 -1.03 -2.21 -11.94
CA GLU A 97 0.26 -2.64 -11.39
C GLU A 97 1.34 -1.60 -11.66
N PRO A 98 2.36 -1.47 -10.79
CA PRO A 98 3.55 -0.68 -11.08
C PRO A 98 4.18 -1.16 -12.38
N LYS A 99 4.58 -0.21 -13.23
CA LYS A 99 5.14 -0.50 -14.55
C LYS A 99 6.64 -0.79 -14.42
N PRO A 100 7.19 -1.70 -15.24
CA PRO A 100 8.64 -1.88 -15.33
C PRO A 100 9.38 -0.56 -15.54
N GLY A 101 10.50 -0.38 -14.84
CA GLY A 101 11.30 0.85 -14.85
C GLY A 101 10.83 1.95 -13.88
N GLN A 102 9.63 1.84 -13.30
CA GLN A 102 9.26 2.67 -12.15
C GLN A 102 10.09 2.28 -10.93
N VAL A 103 10.19 3.19 -9.96
CA VAL A 103 11.01 2.98 -8.76
C VAL A 103 10.16 3.09 -7.50
N ARG A 104 10.15 2.03 -6.71
CA ARG A 104 9.59 2.02 -5.37
C ARG A 104 10.60 2.64 -4.41
N VAL A 105 10.20 3.71 -3.74
CA VAL A 105 10.93 4.30 -2.61
C VAL A 105 10.38 3.68 -1.34
N LEU A 106 11.19 2.84 -0.70
CA LEU A 106 10.78 1.97 0.39
C LEU A 106 11.45 2.39 1.69
N LEU A 107 10.75 2.25 2.80
CA LEU A 107 11.29 2.40 4.14
C LEU A 107 11.07 1.12 4.93
N ASP A 108 12.16 0.56 5.45
CA ASP A 108 12.13 -0.61 6.30
C ASP A 108 12.18 -0.17 7.77
N PHE A 109 11.10 -0.38 8.53
CA PHE A 109 11.00 -0.01 9.93
C PHE A 109 10.18 -1.01 10.74
N GLY A 110 10.71 -1.44 11.88
CA GLY A 110 10.01 -2.34 12.80
C GLY A 110 9.63 -3.69 12.19
N GLY A 111 10.45 -4.19 11.25
CA GLY A 111 10.20 -5.45 10.54
C GLY A 111 9.15 -5.37 9.41
N ASN A 112 8.69 -4.17 9.07
CA ASN A 112 7.78 -3.93 7.96
C ASN A 112 8.45 -3.08 6.87
N THR A 113 8.05 -3.30 5.63
CA THR A 113 8.41 -2.46 4.48
C THR A 113 7.21 -1.60 4.10
N GLU A 114 7.42 -0.28 4.02
CA GLU A 114 6.42 0.69 3.57
C GLU A 114 6.89 1.39 2.30
N LEU A 115 6.00 1.47 1.31
CA LEU A 115 6.19 2.29 0.11
C LEU A 115 5.83 3.73 0.41
N LEU A 116 6.86 4.58 0.42
CA LEU A 116 6.70 6.02 0.61
C LEU A 116 6.29 6.70 -0.71
N HIS A 117 6.87 6.26 -1.83
CA HIS A 117 6.63 6.87 -3.13
C HIS A 117 6.86 5.88 -4.28
N LEU A 118 6.09 6.00 -5.35
CA LEU A 118 6.31 5.29 -6.61
C LEU A 118 6.72 6.30 -7.69
N ALA A 119 8.02 6.37 -7.96
CA ALA A 119 8.60 7.31 -8.90
C ALA A 119 8.62 6.75 -10.33
N GLN A 120 8.67 7.64 -11.33
CA GLN A 120 8.75 7.26 -12.74
C GLN A 120 10.15 6.81 -13.17
N SER A 121 11.18 7.13 -12.40
CA SER A 121 12.58 6.79 -12.68
C SER A 121 13.42 6.94 -11.42
N VAL A 122 14.66 6.45 -11.45
CA VAL A 122 15.64 6.63 -10.36
C VAL A 122 15.88 8.11 -10.08
N THR A 123 16.08 8.93 -11.12
CA THR A 123 16.25 10.39 -10.96
C THR A 123 15.07 11.05 -10.28
N ALA A 124 13.83 10.64 -10.61
CA ALA A 124 12.64 11.17 -9.96
C ALA A 124 12.55 10.73 -8.48
N ALA A 125 12.98 9.51 -8.18
CA ALA A 125 13.04 9.00 -6.81
C ALA A 125 14.07 9.77 -5.97
N ASP A 126 15.26 10.03 -6.49
CA ASP A 126 16.32 10.78 -5.80
C ASP A 126 15.90 12.22 -5.50
N LEU A 127 15.29 12.90 -6.49
CA LEU A 127 14.74 14.24 -6.30
C LEU A 127 13.65 14.27 -5.23
N TRP A 128 12.80 13.24 -5.20
CA TRP A 128 11.77 13.10 -4.19
C TRP A 128 12.37 12.87 -2.80
N ILE A 129 13.36 11.97 -2.66
CA ILE A 129 14.06 11.71 -1.39
C ILE A 129 14.73 12.98 -0.86
N ALA A 130 15.46 13.70 -1.72
CA ALA A 130 16.15 14.92 -1.34
C ALA A 130 15.17 16.01 -0.86
N LYS A 131 13.98 16.08 -1.48
CA LYS A 131 12.93 17.02 -1.09
C LYS A 131 12.28 16.65 0.24
N GLU A 132 11.96 15.38 0.45
CA GLU A 132 11.17 14.92 1.60
C GLU A 132 12.05 14.53 2.81
N GLY A 133 13.37 14.38 2.62
CA GLY A 133 14.33 14.16 3.71
C GLY A 133 14.50 12.69 4.15
N TYR A 134 13.99 11.72 3.37
CA TYR A 134 14.07 10.29 3.69
C TYR A 134 15.44 9.67 3.31
N SER A 135 16.50 10.10 3.99
CA SER A 135 17.89 9.69 3.71
C SER A 135 18.18 8.18 3.84
N ASN A 136 17.32 7.43 4.53
CA ASN A 136 17.45 5.99 4.72
C ASN A 136 16.45 5.17 3.87
N ALA A 137 15.81 5.78 2.88
CA ALA A 137 14.93 5.05 1.96
C ALA A 137 15.74 4.16 1.01
N ARG A 138 15.22 2.96 0.73
CA ARG A 138 15.74 2.01 -0.26
C ARG A 138 15.00 2.20 -1.58
N LEU A 139 15.72 2.11 -2.69
CA LEU A 139 15.14 2.10 -4.04
C LEU A 139 15.02 0.68 -4.57
N GLU A 140 13.91 0.38 -5.22
CA GLU A 140 13.68 -0.90 -5.90
C GLU A 140 13.05 -0.64 -7.27
N ILE A 141 13.73 -1.05 -8.34
CA ILE A 141 13.26 -0.84 -9.71
C ILE A 141 12.28 -1.96 -10.07
N VAL A 142 11.07 -1.57 -10.46
CA VAL A 142 10.04 -2.52 -10.88
C VAL A 142 10.52 -3.26 -12.12
N GLY A 143 10.48 -4.59 -12.06
CA GLY A 143 10.82 -5.46 -13.20
C GLY A 143 12.30 -5.82 -13.33
N GLU A 144 13.17 -5.33 -12.43
CA GLU A 144 14.58 -5.76 -12.37
C GLU A 144 14.83 -6.84 -11.29
N ASP A 145 13.78 -7.26 -10.57
CA ASP A 145 13.82 -8.36 -9.62
C ASP A 145 13.52 -9.71 -10.28
N SER A 146 14.52 -10.25 -10.97
CA SER A 146 14.63 -11.70 -11.18
C SER A 146 16.09 -12.12 -11.26
N ASP A 147 16.86 -11.98 -10.18
CA ASP A 147 18.04 -12.83 -9.94
C ASP A 147 18.49 -12.79 -8.45
N GLY A 148 18.12 -13.85 -7.72
CA GLY A 148 18.94 -14.52 -6.71
C GLY A 148 19.34 -13.80 -5.42
N ALA A 149 18.70 -14.17 -4.31
CA ALA A 149 19.41 -14.41 -3.05
C ALA A 149 18.67 -15.45 -2.20
N GLY A 150 18.92 -16.74 -2.50
CA GLY A 150 18.82 -17.77 -1.47
C GLY A 150 19.78 -17.42 -0.35
N GLY A 151 19.25 -17.27 0.86
CA GLY A 151 20.06 -17.07 2.06
C GLY A 151 20.96 -18.27 2.26
N VAL A 152 22.23 -18.10 1.91
CA VAL A 152 23.29 -19.01 2.35
C VAL A 152 23.54 -18.74 3.82
N ASP A 153 23.22 -19.77 4.62
CA ASP A 153 23.65 -19.92 5.99
C ASP A 153 25.17 -19.76 6.08
N ARG A 154 25.64 -18.80 6.87
CA ARG A 154 27.03 -18.74 7.31
C ARG A 154 27.07 -18.60 8.81
N ALA A 155 27.28 -19.75 9.44
CA ALA A 155 27.79 -19.92 10.77
C ALA A 155 29.03 -19.06 11.03
N ALA A 156 29.10 -18.50 12.24
CA ALA A 156 30.30 -18.35 13.04
C ALA A 156 29.90 -18.45 14.51
#